data_AF-A0A6N8Z864-F1
#
_entry.id   AF-A0A6N8Z864-F1
#
_cell.length_a   1.000
_cell.length_b   1.000
_cell.length_c   1.000
_cell.angle_alpha   90.00
_cell.angle_beta   90.00
_cell.angle_gamma   90.00
#
_symmetry.space_group_name_H-M   'P 1'
#
loop_
_entity.id
_entity.type
_entity.pdbx_description
1 polymer ?
#
loop_
_entity_poly.entity_id
_entity_poly.type
_entity_poly.pdbx_seq_one_letter_code
_entity_poly.pdbx_strand_id
1 'polypeptide(L)'
;MQQIVQYNVEISCGPCPEGYASRIARQLCTAFPVTSCQSTTNGLAMRMISGHQFADGALKDFADMVGDTLTGLGIAMTMGVVRLVTRQGSSCQAGVLQRAQDLAATFTGIDWRPVREVPVLYFYKGLRFDLELSARLKALNQMEKAGAF
;
A
#
# COMPACT_ATOMS: atom_id res chain seq x y z
N MET A 1 3.17 -7.62 -25.50
CA MET A 1 2.70 -6.45 -24.73
C MET A 1 3.41 -6.47 -23.39
N GLN A 2 4.13 -5.41 -23.03
CA GLN A 2 4.72 -5.30 -21.69
C GLN A 2 3.60 -5.09 -20.67
N GLN A 3 3.65 -5.83 -19.56
CA GLN A 3 2.69 -5.69 -18.47
C GLN A 3 3.00 -4.40 -17.71
N ILE A 4 2.08 -3.44 -17.73
CA ILE A 4 2.19 -2.23 -16.90
C ILE A 4 1.48 -2.51 -15.57
N VAL A 5 2.23 -2.46 -14.49
CA VAL A 5 1.75 -2.61 -13.12
C VAL A 5 1.75 -1.25 -12.45
N GLN A 6 0.61 -0.85 -11.90
CA GLN A 6 0.46 0.43 -11.21
C GLN A 6 0.15 0.18 -9.74
N TYR A 7 0.78 0.97 -8.87
CA TYR A 7 0.45 1.04 -7.46
C TYR A 7 0.05 2.47 -7.08
N ASN A 8 -1.02 2.58 -6.32
CA ASN A 8 -1.43 3.82 -5.66
C ASN A 8 -1.09 3.71 -4.18
N VAL A 9 -0.42 4.72 -3.64
CA VAL A 9 0.00 4.75 -2.25
C VAL A 9 -0.64 5.95 -1.59
N GLU A 10 -1.29 5.73 -0.46
CA GLU A 10 -1.85 6.79 0.38
C GLU A 10 -1.20 6.74 1.74
N ILE A 11 -0.79 7.91 2.24
CA ILE A 11 -0.16 8.06 3.54
C ILE A 11 -0.91 9.13 4.30
N SER A 12 -1.32 8.79 5.51
CA SER A 12 -1.78 9.76 6.49
C SER A 12 -0.62 10.14 7.39
N CYS A 13 -0.29 11.41 7.41
CA CYS A 13 0.79 11.96 8.20
C CYS A 13 0.42 13.36 8.69
N GLY A 14 1.27 13.95 9.54
CA GLY A 14 1.16 15.36 9.89
C GLY A 14 1.11 16.28 8.64
N PRO A 15 0.64 17.53 8.79
CA PRO A 15 0.52 18.46 7.67
C PRO A 15 1.86 18.59 6.95
N CYS A 16 1.85 18.30 5.65
CA CYS A 16 3.02 18.45 4.79
C CYS A 16 3.07 19.90 4.27
N PRO A 17 4.13 20.67 4.58
CA PRO A 17 4.29 22.00 4.02
C PRO A 17 4.37 21.98 2.49
N GLU A 18 4.06 23.11 1.87
CA GLU A 18 4.18 23.25 0.43
C GLU A 18 5.60 22.92 -0.06
N GLY A 19 5.69 22.19 -1.17
CA GLY A 19 6.97 21.73 -1.74
C GLY A 19 7.55 20.44 -1.13
N TYR A 20 7.03 19.95 0.00
CA TYR A 20 7.53 18.70 0.60
C TYR A 20 7.19 17.47 -0.25
N ALA A 21 6.01 17.41 -0.88
CA ALA A 21 5.65 16.30 -1.78
C ALA A 21 6.67 16.12 -2.92
N SER A 22 7.12 17.23 -3.53
CA SER A 22 8.14 17.19 -4.59
C SER A 22 9.51 16.73 -4.07
N ARG A 23 9.87 17.10 -2.84
CA ARG A 23 11.11 16.67 -2.18
C ARG A 23 11.08 15.18 -1.84
N ILE A 24 9.97 14.71 -1.27
CA ILE A 24 9.74 13.30 -0.91
C ILE A 24 9.74 12.45 -2.17
N ALA A 25 9.02 12.85 -3.22
CA ALA A 25 9.08 12.18 -4.53
C ALA A 25 10.51 12.04 -5.02
N ARG A 26 11.28 13.14 -5.03
CA ARG A 26 12.66 13.12 -5.54
C ARG A 26 13.55 12.14 -4.78
N GLN A 27 13.37 12.03 -3.47
CA GLN A 27 14.11 11.07 -2.64
C GLN A 27 13.67 9.64 -2.90
N LEU A 28 12.36 9.37 -2.99
CA LEU A 28 11.85 8.01 -3.24
C LEU A 28 12.16 7.53 -4.67
N CYS A 29 12.18 8.45 -5.65
CA CYS A 29 12.49 8.15 -7.05
C CYS A 29 13.89 7.57 -7.27
N THR A 30 14.82 7.70 -6.31
CA THR A 30 16.17 7.12 -6.45
C THR A 30 16.17 5.60 -6.30
N ALA A 31 15.14 5.02 -5.70
CA ALA A 31 15.05 3.58 -5.44
C ALA A 31 13.77 2.95 -6.01
N PHE A 32 12.68 3.70 -6.11
CA PHE A 32 11.39 3.20 -6.59
C PHE A 32 10.87 4.06 -7.76
N PRO A 33 10.13 3.48 -8.72
CA PRO A 33 9.61 4.20 -9.88
C PRO A 33 8.35 5.02 -9.52
N VAL A 34 8.52 5.98 -8.61
CA VAL A 34 7.48 6.94 -8.23
C VAL A 34 7.27 7.92 -9.40
N THR A 35 6.09 7.91 -9.99
CA THR A 35 5.76 8.75 -11.16
C THR A 35 5.04 10.04 -10.76
N SER A 36 4.43 10.07 -9.58
CA SER A 36 3.79 11.28 -9.02
C SER A 36 3.71 11.20 -7.50
N CYS A 37 3.84 12.35 -6.85
CA CYS A 37 3.54 12.54 -5.43
C CYS A 37 2.80 13.87 -5.27
N GLN A 38 1.74 13.88 -4.47
CA GLN A 38 0.92 15.05 -4.22
C GLN A 38 0.61 15.13 -2.73
N SER A 39 0.68 16.34 -2.17
CA SER A 39 0.12 16.61 -0.84
C SER A 39 -1.41 16.60 -0.93
N THR A 40 -2.04 15.95 0.03
CA THR A 40 -3.49 15.99 0.25
C THR A 40 -3.77 16.70 1.58
N THR A 41 -5.04 17.00 1.85
CA THR A 41 -5.45 17.60 3.13
C THR A 41 -5.01 16.77 4.34
N ASN A 42 -4.88 15.44 4.17
CA ASN A 42 -4.62 14.49 5.26
C ASN A 42 -3.25 13.78 5.15
N GLY A 43 -2.38 14.20 4.23
CA GLY A 43 -1.04 13.62 4.07
C GLY A 43 -0.54 13.62 2.63
N LEU A 44 -0.20 12.44 2.10
CA LEU A 44 0.41 12.28 0.78
C LEU A 44 -0.28 11.19 -0.05
N ALA A 45 -0.39 11.43 -1.35
CA ALA A 45 -0.79 10.44 -2.34
C ALA A 45 0.33 10.28 -3.37
N MET A 46 0.72 9.04 -3.64
CA MET A 46 1.77 8.70 -4.60
C MET A 46 1.31 7.65 -5.60
N ARG A 47 1.93 7.68 -6.77
CA ARG A 47 1.76 6.66 -7.81
C ARG A 47 3.10 6.07 -8.17
N MET A 48 3.16 4.74 -8.24
CA MET A 48 4.30 4.00 -8.78
C MET A 48 3.86 3.22 -10.01
N ILE A 49 4.69 3.21 -11.05
CA ILE A 49 4.43 2.45 -12.28
C ILE A 49 5.67 1.61 -12.59
N SER A 50 5.49 0.30 -12.75
CA SER A 50 6.56 -0.66 -13.05
C SER A 50 6.18 -1.56 -14.22
N GLY A 51 7.19 -2.09 -14.90
CA GLY A 51 7.02 -3.14 -15.92
C GLY A 51 6.82 -4.54 -15.33
N HIS A 52 6.89 -4.68 -14.01
CA HIS A 52 6.72 -5.94 -13.28
C HIS A 52 6.07 -5.70 -11.91
N GLN A 53 5.46 -6.75 -11.34
CA GLN A 53 4.93 -6.70 -9.98
C GLN A 53 6.09 -6.68 -8.97
N PHE A 54 6.02 -5.80 -7.98
CA PHE A 54 6.99 -5.80 -6.89
C PHE A 54 6.82 -7.04 -6.02
N ALA A 55 7.95 -7.59 -5.56
CA ALA A 55 7.95 -8.58 -4.51
C ALA A 55 7.55 -7.94 -3.17
N ASP A 56 6.97 -8.72 -2.26
CA ASP A 56 6.52 -8.24 -0.94
C ASP A 56 7.64 -7.55 -0.14
N GLY A 57 8.88 -8.06 -0.26
CA GLY A 57 10.07 -7.45 0.33
C GLY A 57 10.31 -6.03 -0.19
N ALA A 58 10.21 -5.81 -1.50
CA ALA A 58 10.39 -4.49 -2.10
C ALA A 58 9.30 -3.50 -1.68
N LEU A 59 8.06 -3.96 -1.49
CA LEU A 59 6.98 -3.11 -0.96
C LEU A 59 7.21 -2.75 0.52
N LYS A 60 7.81 -3.64 1.31
CA LYS A 60 8.23 -3.36 2.69
C LYS A 60 9.36 -2.35 2.71
N ASP A 61 10.40 -2.54 1.90
CA ASP A 61 11.52 -1.60 1.77
C ASP A 61 11.04 -0.20 1.32
N PHE A 62 10.04 -0.14 0.44
CA PHE A 62 9.39 1.11 0.06
C PHE A 62 8.71 1.79 1.24
N ALA A 63 7.93 1.07 2.05
CA ALA A 63 7.27 1.62 3.23
C ALA A 63 8.29 2.14 4.26
N ASP A 64 9.45 1.50 4.35
CA ASP A 64 10.53 1.87 5.29
C ASP A 64 11.17 3.16 4.84
N MET A 65 11.50 3.23 3.55
CA MET A 65 12.06 4.43 2.95
C MET A 65 11.11 5.63 3.05
N VAL A 66 9.80 5.40 2.89
CA VAL A 66 8.77 6.41 3.12
C VAL A 66 8.79 6.88 4.58
N GLY A 67 8.80 5.95 5.53
CA GLY A 67 8.86 6.25 6.96
C GLY A 67 10.09 7.07 7.32
N ASP A 68 11.27 6.61 6.91
CA ASP A 68 12.56 7.27 7.15
C ASP A 68 12.61 8.66 6.52
N THR A 69 12.08 8.80 5.30
CA THR A 69 12.00 10.10 4.61
C THR A 69 11.12 11.08 5.38
N LEU A 70 9.94 10.64 5.85
CA LEU A 70 9.04 11.49 6.64
C LEU A 70 9.64 11.83 8.00
N THR A 71 10.24 10.87 8.70
CA THR A 71 10.91 11.09 9.97
C THR A 71 12.09 12.04 9.84
N GLY A 72 12.91 11.91 8.79
CA GLY A 72 14.01 12.84 8.49
C GLY A 72 13.54 14.27 8.20
N LEU A 73 12.26 14.44 7.83
CA LEU A 73 11.61 15.74 7.63
C LEU A 73 10.82 16.21 8.86
N GLY A 74 10.87 15.49 9.99
CA GLY A 74 10.12 15.80 11.21
C GLY A 74 8.62 15.57 11.10
N ILE A 75 8.16 14.79 10.11
CA ILE A 75 6.75 14.49 9.87
C ILE A 75 6.43 13.11 10.43
N ALA A 76 5.51 13.07 11.39
CA ALA A 76 5.02 11.81 11.92
C ALA A 76 4.07 11.13 10.92
N MET A 77 4.42 9.91 10.49
CA MET A 77 3.55 9.04 9.73
C MET A 77 2.60 8.30 10.68
N THR A 78 1.30 8.44 10.47
CA THR A 78 0.28 7.77 11.29
C THR A 78 -0.07 6.42 10.68
N MET A 79 -0.30 6.41 9.36
CA MET A 79 -0.65 5.21 8.61
C MET A 79 -0.37 5.37 7.12
N GLY A 80 -0.45 4.26 6.40
CA GLY A 80 -0.60 4.30 4.96
C GLY A 80 -0.87 2.93 4.37
N VAL A 81 -1.14 2.94 3.09
CA VAL A 81 -1.59 1.78 2.34
C VAL A 81 -1.00 1.83 0.94
N VAL A 82 -0.54 0.67 0.48
CA VAL A 82 -0.14 0.44 -0.89
C VAL A 82 -1.21 -0.40 -1.54
N ARG A 83 -1.79 0.11 -2.63
CA ARG A 83 -2.79 -0.60 -3.43
C ARG A 83 -2.24 -0.90 -4.80
N LEU A 84 -2.34 -2.16 -5.22
CA LEU A 84 -2.11 -2.61 -6.58
C LEU A 84 -3.36 -2.32 -7.42
N VAL A 85 -3.21 -1.57 -8.51
CA VAL A 85 -4.29 -1.32 -9.47
C VAL A 85 -4.39 -2.50 -10.42
N THR A 86 -5.48 -3.25 -10.34
CA THR A 86 -5.71 -4.45 -11.15
C THR A 86 -6.67 -4.15 -12.30
N ARG A 87 -6.44 -4.80 -13.45
CA ARG A 87 -7.34 -4.70 -14.62
C ARG A 87 -8.49 -5.71 -14.57
N GLN A 88 -8.42 -6.74 -13.72
CA GLN A 88 -9.41 -7.80 -13.61
C GLN A 88 -9.58 -8.28 -12.16
N GLY A 89 -10.85 -8.50 -11.78
CA GLY A 89 -11.27 -9.08 -10.51
C GLY A 89 -10.92 -10.57 -10.43
N SER A 90 -9.96 -10.96 -9.60
CA SER A 90 -9.69 -12.38 -9.31
C SER A 90 -10.17 -12.75 -7.91
N SER A 91 -10.51 -14.02 -7.68
CA SER A 91 -11.01 -14.53 -6.39
C SER A 91 -10.04 -14.27 -5.22
N CYS A 92 -8.73 -14.27 -5.49
CA CYS A 92 -7.71 -13.91 -4.51
C CYS A 92 -7.88 -12.46 -4.02
N GLN A 93 -8.32 -11.53 -4.90
CA GLN A 93 -8.52 -10.13 -4.56
C GLN A 93 -9.71 -9.92 -3.62
N ALA A 94 -10.74 -10.76 -3.70
CA ALA A 94 -11.86 -10.71 -2.76
C ALA A 94 -11.39 -11.07 -1.33
N GLY A 95 -10.49 -12.05 -1.19
CA GLY A 95 -9.90 -12.40 0.10
C GLY A 95 -9.01 -11.30 0.68
N VAL A 96 -8.20 -10.65 -0.17
CA VAL A 96 -7.36 -9.50 0.21
C VAL A 96 -8.21 -8.30 0.62
N LEU A 97 -9.25 -7.99 -0.15
CA LEU A 97 -10.17 -6.89 0.17
C LEU A 97 -10.93 -7.15 1.48
N GLN A 98 -11.36 -8.40 1.74
CA GLN A 98 -11.99 -8.76 3.01
C GLN A 98 -11.03 -8.55 4.18
N ARG A 99 -9.76 -8.99 4.08
CA ARG A 99 -8.75 -8.76 5.13
C ARG A 99 -8.49 -7.29 5.37
N ALA A 100 -8.42 -6.53 4.29
CA ALA A 100 -8.25 -5.10 4.33
C ALA A 100 -9.44 -4.41 5.01
N GLN A 101 -10.67 -4.85 4.75
CA GLN A 101 -11.88 -4.39 5.43
C GLN A 101 -11.93 -4.79 6.91
N ASP A 102 -11.50 -6.03 7.25
CA ASP A 102 -11.40 -6.48 8.64
C ASP A 102 -10.40 -5.59 9.42
N LEU A 103 -9.27 -5.24 8.78
CA LEU A 103 -8.29 -4.31 9.34
C LEU A 103 -8.79 -2.86 9.35
N ALA A 104 -9.53 -2.42 8.33
CA ALA A 104 -10.17 -1.10 8.26
C ALA A 104 -11.14 -0.84 9.41
N ALA A 105 -11.94 -1.85 9.74
CA ALA A 105 -12.89 -1.81 10.84
C ALA A 105 -12.16 -1.69 12.19
N THR A 106 -10.91 -2.19 12.25
CA THR A 106 -10.05 -2.13 13.44
C THR A 106 -9.21 -0.85 13.49
N PHE A 107 -8.77 -0.33 12.35
CA PHE A 107 -7.88 0.81 12.20
C PHE A 107 -8.54 1.86 11.30
N THR A 108 -9.18 2.84 11.92
CA THR A 108 -10.00 3.88 11.26
C THR A 108 -9.16 4.82 10.37
N GLY A 109 -9.73 5.24 9.22
CA GLY A 109 -9.23 6.39 8.45
C GLY A 109 -8.95 6.19 6.95
N ILE A 110 -9.09 4.97 6.42
CA ILE A 110 -8.82 4.68 5.00
C ILE A 110 -10.11 4.37 4.26
N ASP A 111 -10.32 4.99 3.09
CA ASP A 111 -11.38 4.60 2.16
C ASP A 111 -10.91 3.38 1.35
N TRP A 112 -11.60 2.25 1.51
CA TRP A 112 -11.24 0.97 0.88
C TRP A 112 -11.98 0.73 -0.44
N ARG A 113 -12.57 1.78 -1.02
CA ARG A 113 -13.34 1.72 -2.26
C ARG A 113 -12.47 2.33 -3.38
N PRO A 114 -11.90 1.52 -4.28
CA PRO A 114 -12.68 0.78 -5.27
C PRO A 114 -12.23 -0.67 -5.56
N VAL A 115 -13.12 -1.46 -6.19
CA VAL A 115 -12.94 -2.86 -6.64
C VAL A 115 -11.71 -3.09 -7.55
N ARG A 116 -11.15 -2.01 -8.13
CA ARG A 116 -9.99 -2.04 -9.03
C ARG A 116 -8.65 -1.83 -8.33
N GLU A 117 -8.67 -1.57 -7.03
CA GLU A 117 -7.47 -1.37 -6.24
C GLU A 117 -7.43 -2.38 -5.10
N VAL A 118 -6.41 -3.22 -5.14
CA VAL A 118 -6.22 -4.31 -4.20
C VAL A 118 -5.16 -3.88 -3.20
N PRO A 119 -5.52 -3.66 -1.94
CA PRO A 119 -4.54 -3.26 -0.94
C PRO A 119 -3.60 -4.42 -0.64
N VAL A 120 -2.32 -4.24 -0.91
CA VAL A 120 -1.31 -5.29 -0.78
C VAL A 120 -0.48 -5.14 0.50
N LEU A 121 -0.32 -3.89 0.96
CA LEU A 121 0.40 -3.58 2.19
C LEU A 121 -0.31 -2.47 2.94
N TYR A 122 -0.47 -2.65 4.25
CA TYR A 122 -0.97 -1.62 5.16
C TYR A 122 0.06 -1.40 6.27
N PHE A 123 0.27 -0.15 6.68
CA PHE A 123 1.15 0.18 7.80
C PHE A 123 0.49 1.17 8.74
N TYR A 124 0.68 0.97 10.04
CA TYR A 124 0.07 1.76 11.11
C TYR A 124 1.03 1.86 12.29
N LYS A 125 1.44 3.07 12.66
CA LYS A 125 2.32 3.33 13.82
C LYS A 125 3.53 2.39 13.93
N GLY A 126 4.23 2.14 12.81
CA GLY A 126 5.40 1.26 12.74
C GLY A 126 5.10 -0.24 12.59
N LEU A 127 3.84 -0.66 12.69
CA LEU A 127 3.41 -2.02 12.35
C LEU A 127 3.13 -2.12 10.85
N ARG A 128 3.43 -3.27 10.26
CA ARG A 128 3.20 -3.58 8.85
C ARG A 128 2.36 -4.84 8.72
N PHE A 129 1.32 -4.75 7.91
CA PHE A 129 0.37 -5.81 7.64
C PHE A 129 0.44 -6.16 6.16
N ASP A 130 1.00 -7.34 5.90
CA ASP A 130 1.04 -7.95 4.58
C ASP A 130 -0.32 -8.55 4.27
N LEU A 131 -1.10 -7.84 3.46
CA LEU A 131 -2.51 -8.17 3.23
C LEU A 131 -2.64 -9.32 2.23
N GLU A 132 -1.72 -9.40 1.28
CA GLU A 132 -1.68 -10.47 0.29
C GLU A 132 -1.33 -11.81 0.96
N LEU A 133 -0.29 -11.84 1.78
CA LEU A 133 0.07 -13.03 2.54
C LEU A 133 -1.03 -13.45 3.52
N SER A 134 -1.62 -12.49 4.24
CA SER A 134 -2.73 -12.74 5.19
C SER A 134 -3.98 -13.34 4.52
N ALA A 135 -4.28 -12.91 3.29
CA ALA A 135 -5.38 -13.47 2.51
C ALA A 135 -5.08 -14.89 2.03
N ARG A 136 -3.87 -15.15 1.52
CA ARG A 136 -3.43 -16.49 1.09
C ARG A 136 -3.48 -17.49 2.24
N LEU A 137 -2.99 -17.10 3.43
CA LEU A 137 -3.06 -17.94 4.64
C LEU A 137 -4.51 -18.24 5.05
N LYS A 138 -5.42 -17.26 4.94
CA LYS A 138 -6.86 -17.49 5.24
C LYS A 138 -7.46 -18.51 4.27
N ALA A 139 -7.17 -18.37 2.98
CA ALA A 139 -7.67 -19.27 1.95
C ALA A 139 -7.17 -20.71 2.18
N LEU A 140 -5.88 -20.88 2.47
CA LEU A 140 -5.30 -22.18 2.81
C LEU A 140 -5.97 -22.80 4.04
N ASN A 141 -6.13 -22.04 5.14
CA ASN A 141 -6.81 -22.52 6.35
C ASN A 141 -8.29 -22.90 6.09
N GLN A 142 -8.97 -22.23 5.16
CA GLN A 142 -10.34 -22.58 4.78
C GLN A 142 -10.40 -23.87 3.96
N MET A 143 -9.41 -24.09 3.07
CA MET A 143 -9.30 -25.33 2.28
C MET A 143 -8.96 -26.53 3.16
N GLU A 144 -8.06 -26.36 4.14
CA GLU A 144 -7.78 -27.40 5.15
C GLU A 144 -9.03 -27.77 5.96
N LYS A 145 -9.77 -26.77 6.45
CA LYS A 145 -11.02 -27.00 7.19
C LYS A 145 -12.14 -27.62 6.36
N ALA A 146 -12.09 -27.45 5.04
CA ALA A 146 -13.05 -28.05 4.10
C ALA A 146 -12.67 -29.49 3.69
N GLY A 147 -11.54 -30.03 4.18
CA GLY A 147 -11.09 -31.38 3.85
C GLY A 147 -10.67 -31.55 2.38
N ALA A 148 -10.20 -30.48 1.73
CA ALA A 148 -9.84 -30.47 0.31
C ALA A 148 -8.40 -30.96 0.01
N PHE A 149 -7.84 -31.82 0.86
CA PHE A 149 -6.52 -32.41 0.70
C PHE A 149 -6.57 -33.93 0.91
#